data_AF-A0A530RCF6-F1
#
_entry.id   AF-A0A530RCF6-F1
#
_cell.length_a   1.000
_cell.length_b   1.000
_cell.length_c   1.000
_cell.angle_alpha   90.00
_cell.angle_beta   90.00
_cell.angle_gamma   90.00
#
_symmetry.space_group_name_H-M   'P 1'
#
loop_
_entity.id
_entity.type
_entity.pdbx_description
1 polymer ?
#
loop_
_entity_poly.entity_id
_entity_poly.type
_entity_poly.pdbx_seq_one_letter_code
_entity_poly.pdbx_strand_id
1 'polypeptide(L)' 'LKELDHITVEAGGAVNPYKDARMAADIFAASFPEWQRLEAIRDPAFMSSFWARTAKKLEARRETAEAAE' A
#
# COMPACT_ATOMS: atom_id res chain seq x y z
N LEU A 1 -1.89 -18.15 -1.23
CA LEU A 1 -0.88 -17.07 -1.30
C LEU A 1 -1.26 -15.87 -0.45
N LYS A 2 -2.51 -15.36 -0.50
CA LYS A 2 -2.97 -14.30 0.44
C LYS A 2 -2.66 -14.62 1.91
N GLU A 3 -2.84 -15.88 2.32
CA GLU A 3 -2.53 -16.35 3.67
C GLU A 3 -1.05 -16.21 4.05
N LEU A 4 -0.12 -16.43 3.11
CA LEU A 4 1.32 -16.22 3.38
C LEU A 4 1.66 -14.74 3.52
N ASP A 5 0.97 -13.87 2.77
CA ASP A 5 1.12 -12.42 2.93
C ASP A 5 0.68 -12.00 4.34
N HIS A 6 -0.44 -12.53 4.83
CA HIS A 6 -0.93 -12.29 6.20
C HIS A 6 0.05 -12.80 7.26
N ILE A 7 0.50 -14.05 7.18
CA ILE A 7 1.49 -14.61 8.12
C ILE A 7 2.76 -13.75 8.13
N THR A 8 3.22 -13.29 6.96
CA THR A 8 4.41 -12.45 6.85
C THR A 8 4.25 -11.14 7.63
N VAL A 9 3.15 -10.42 7.43
CA VAL A 9 2.92 -9.14 8.11
C VAL A 9 2.59 -9.31 9.60
N GLU A 10 1.89 -10.38 9.99
CA GLU A 10 1.61 -10.72 11.39
C GLU A 10 2.88 -11.05 12.17
N ALA A 11 3.87 -11.65 11.51
CA ALA A 11 5.20 -11.88 12.07
C ALA A 11 6.09 -10.62 12.12
N GLY A 12 5.57 -9.45 11.71
CA GLY A 12 6.33 -8.19 11.62
C GLY A 12 7.24 -8.09 10.39
N GLY A 13 7.07 -8.98 9.42
CA GLY A 13 7.76 -8.93 8.14
C GLY A 13 7.06 -8.03 7.11
N ALA A 14 7.60 -8.02 5.89
CA ALA A 14 7.08 -7.24 4.77
C ALA A 14 7.09 -8.08 3.49
N VAL A 15 6.05 -7.92 2.66
CA VAL A 15 6.00 -8.56 1.34
C VAL A 15 6.75 -7.67 0.34
N ASN A 16 7.67 -8.26 -0.43
CA ASN A 16 8.51 -7.51 -1.38
C ASN A 16 7.75 -7.16 -2.68
N PRO A 17 7.51 -5.88 -2.99
CA PRO A 17 6.81 -5.45 -4.20
C PRO A 17 7.46 -5.93 -5.51
N TYR A 18 8.78 -6.01 -5.57
CA TYR A 18 9.49 -6.43 -6.79
C TYR A 18 9.14 -7.86 -7.23
N LYS A 19 8.77 -8.72 -6.27
CA LYS A 19 8.43 -10.13 -6.52
C LYS A 19 6.93 -10.39 -6.57
N ASP A 20 6.08 -9.38 -6.37
CA ASP A 20 4.65 -9.58 -6.26
C ASP A 20 3.84 -8.64 -7.19
N ALA A 21 3.16 -9.25 -8.16
CA ALA A 21 2.32 -8.54 -9.13
C ALA A 21 0.88 -8.27 -8.65
N ARG A 22 0.49 -8.75 -7.47
CA ARG A 22 -0.90 -8.82 -6.99
C ARG A 22 -1.12 -8.15 -5.64
N MET A 23 -0.08 -7.57 -5.04
CA MET A 23 -0.08 -7.03 -3.69
C MET A 23 -1.34 -6.20 -3.42
N ALA A 24 -2.04 -6.56 -2.35
CA ALA A 24 -3.20 -5.85 -1.87
C ALA A 24 -2.77 -4.57 -1.14
N ALA A 25 -3.61 -3.53 -1.20
CA ALA A 25 -3.37 -2.25 -0.55
C ALA A 25 -3.10 -2.40 0.96
N ASP A 26 -3.84 -3.28 1.64
CA ASP A 26 -3.72 -3.44 3.10
C ASP A 26 -2.42 -4.16 3.49
N ILE A 27 -1.98 -5.13 2.68
CA ILE A 27 -0.67 -5.78 2.83
C ILE A 27 0.46 -4.77 2.57
N PHE A 28 0.32 -3.89 1.57
CA PHE A 28 1.27 -2.81 1.31
C PHE A 28 1.38 -1.86 2.50
N ALA A 29 0.24 -1.41 3.05
CA ALA A 29 0.21 -0.52 4.21
C ALA A 29 0.89 -1.16 5.44
N ALA A 30 0.63 -2.45 5.69
CA ALA A 30 1.25 -3.18 6.79
C ALA A 30 2.75 -3.40 6.57
N SER A 31 3.17 -3.69 5.33
CA SER A 31 4.58 -3.91 4.96
C SER A 31 5.41 -2.62 4.99
N PHE A 32 4.79 -1.47 4.70
CA PHE A 32 5.45 -0.18 4.55
C PHE A 32 4.64 0.93 5.25
N PRO A 33 4.61 0.98 6.59
CA PRO A 33 3.73 1.88 7.35
C PRO A 33 4.01 3.38 7.13
N GLU A 34 5.19 3.74 6.63
CA GLU A 34 5.58 5.11 6.34
C GLU A 34 5.44 5.49 4.84
N TRP A 35 4.68 4.72 4.05
CA TRP A 35 4.53 4.94 2.60
C TRP A 35 4.07 6.36 2.23
N GLN A 36 3.33 7.04 3.12
CA GLN A 36 2.87 8.41 2.92
C GLN A 36 4.03 9.41 2.85
N ARG A 37 5.16 9.13 3.51
CA ARG A 37 6.36 9.96 3.41
C ARG A 37 6.92 9.95 1.99
N LEU A 38 6.86 8.80 1.32
CA LEU A 38 7.24 8.71 -0.09
C LEU A 38 6.20 9.40 -0.99
N GLU A 39 4.90 9.21 -0.74
CA GLU A 39 3.87 9.90 -1.52
C GLU A 39 4.02 11.43 -1.46
N ALA A 40 4.35 11.99 -0.30
CA ALA A 40 4.54 13.42 -0.11
C ALA A 40 5.67 14.03 -0.96
N ILE A 41 6.63 13.21 -1.42
CA ILE A 41 7.76 13.65 -2.27
C ILE A 41 7.72 13.05 -3.68
N ARG A 42 6.76 12.17 -3.98
CA ARG A 42 6.65 11.51 -5.28
C ARG A 42 6.19 12.53 -6.32
N ASP A 43 6.82 12.52 -7.49
CA ASP A 43 6.30 13.24 -8.65
C ASP A 43 4.91 12.68 -9.03
N PRO A 44 3.83 13.49 -9.05
CA PRO A 44 2.50 13.05 -9.44
C PRO A 44 2.45 12.32 -10.78
N ALA A 45 3.31 12.68 -11.74
CA ALA A 45 3.41 12.03 -13.04
C ALA A 45 3.96 10.59 -12.97
N PHE A 46 4.71 10.22 -11.93
CA PHE A 46 5.19 8.85 -11.72
C PHE A 46 4.09 7.96 -11.12
N MET A 47 3.25 7.40 -11.99
CA MET A 47 2.15 6.51 -11.61
C MET A 47 2.31 5.13 -12.24
N SER A 48 2.69 4.13 -11.44
CA SER A 48 2.68 2.74 -11.88
C SER A 48 1.36 2.05 -11.53
N SER A 49 1.04 0.94 -12.19
CA SER A 49 -0.12 0.11 -11.84
C SER A 49 -0.04 -0.46 -10.43
N PHE A 50 1.17 -0.64 -9.89
CA PHE A 50 1.40 -0.97 -8.49
C PHE A 50 0.92 0.17 -7.60
N TRP A 51 1.43 1.38 -7.83
CA TRP A 51 1.12 2.56 -7.01
C TRP A 51 -0.37 2.92 -7.04
N ALA A 52 -1.00 2.79 -8.20
CA ALA A 52 -2.44 3.00 -8.38
C ALA A 52 -3.29 2.00 -7.55
N ARG A 53 -2.89 0.72 -7.49
CA ARG A 53 -3.64 -0.32 -6.76
C ARG A 53 -3.39 -0.28 -5.25
N THR A 54 -2.24 0.21 -4.81
CA THR A 54 -1.84 0.26 -3.40
C THR A 54 -2.01 1.66 -2.81
N ALA A 55 -0.99 2.50 -2.89
CA ALA A 55 -0.92 3.82 -2.25
C ALA A 55 -2.12 4.72 -2.60
N LYS A 56 -2.44 4.90 -3.88
CA LYS A 56 -3.57 5.76 -4.29
C LYS A 56 -4.92 5.21 -3.84
N LYS A 57 -5.06 3.88 -3.75
CA LYS A 57 -6.27 3.25 -3.22
C LYS A 57 -6.44 3.52 -1.73
N LEU A 58 -5.35 3.52 -0.96
CA LEU A 58 -5.36 3.84 0.47
C LEU A 58 -5.68 5.31 0.71
N GLU A 59 -5.08 6.21 -0.05
CA GLU A 59 -5.34 7.65 0.04
C GLU A 59 -6.82 7.97 -0.21
N ALA A 60 -7.40 7.46 -1.31
CA ALA A 60 -8.82 7.68 -1.62
C ALA A 60 -9.77 7.13 -0.53
N ARG A 61 -9.42 6.00 0.10
CA ARG A 61 -10.19 5.44 1.22
C ARG A 61 -10.14 6.37 2.44
N ARG A 62 -8.97 6.97 2.71
CA ARG A 62 -8.79 7.91 3.82
C ARG A 62 -9.59 9.19 3.58
N GLU A 63 -9.49 9.78 2.39
CA GLU A 63 -10.25 10.97 2.02
C GLU A 63 -11.76 10.74 2.16
N THR A 64 -12.24 9.56 1.75
CA THR A 64 -13.65 9.18 1.93
C THR A 64 -14.04 9.09 3.40
N ALA A 65 -13.16 8.56 4.25
CA ALA A 65 -13.41 8.44 5.69
C ALA A 65 -13.43 9.81 6.37
N GLU A 66 -12.47 10.69 6.03
CA GLU A 66 -12.38 12.06 6.53
C GLU A 66 -13.59 12.91 6.09
N ALA A 67 -14.12 12.70 4.89
CA ALA A 67 -15.31 13.41 4.39
C ALA A 67 -16.63 12.94 5.01
N ALA A 68 -16.63 11.76 5.66
CA ALA A 68 -17.81 11.19 6.31
C ALA A 68 -17.90 11.52 7.82
N GLU A 69 -16.83 12.09 8.37
CA GLU A 69 -16.73 12.62 9.74
C GLU A 69 -17.17 14.09 9.79
#